data_AF-A0A7L0Z6V0-F1
#
_entry.id   AF-A0A7L0Z6V0-F1
#
_cell.length_a   1.000
_cell.length_b   1.000
_cell.length_c   1.000
_cell.angle_alpha   90.00
_cell.angle_beta   90.00
_cell.angle_gamma   90.00
#
_symmetry.space_group_name_H-M   'P 1'
#
loop_
_entity.id
_entity.type
_entity.pdbx_description
1 polymer ?
#
loop_
_entity_poly.entity_id
_entity_poly.type
_entity_poly.pdbx_seq_one_letter_code
_entity_poly.pdbx_strand_id
1 'polypeptide(L)'
;VLLLLSLLGLAAAGKLLVVPVDGSHWLSMQEVVDILRQRGHEVVVVAPEVTMRIKPSKNFVMKMYSVPYTKEDMKKEFQAFFHFSFEQGSFLERFVKAYQGIKRITDFGVTSCGHLLQNKELMSYLEESKFDAILTDPVILCGAILAKHLSLPAVYFLRGIPCGLDFEATQCPRPPSYVPRGFTQFTDHMAFLQRVKNLLHDIPDIFLCDFVYEPYSKLASEFLQQDVTVQDLLRQASVWLLRSDFVLEYPRPLMPNIIPIGGVNCAHKELSQ
;
A
#
# COMPACT_ATOMS: atom_id res chain seq x y z
N VAL A 1 26.72 33.47 2.00
CA VAL A 1 25.26 33.36 2.31
C VAL A 1 24.42 33.35 1.04
N LEU A 2 24.48 34.38 0.18
CA LEU A 2 23.78 34.39 -1.13
C LEU A 2 24.18 33.24 -2.07
N LEU A 3 25.46 32.84 -2.10
CA LEU A 3 25.93 31.68 -2.88
C LEU A 3 25.47 30.31 -2.32
N LEU A 4 25.20 30.25 -1.01
CA LEU A 4 24.62 29.07 -0.34
C LEU A 4 23.10 29.01 -0.56
N LEU A 5 22.44 30.17 -0.68
CA LEU A 5 21.04 30.28 -1.07
C LEU A 5 20.80 29.97 -2.56
N SER A 6 21.78 30.18 -3.43
CA SER A 6 21.71 29.72 -4.83
C SER A 6 22.02 28.22 -5.02
N LEU A 7 22.65 27.60 -4.02
CA LEU A 7 22.90 26.15 -3.93
C LEU A 7 21.80 25.39 -3.18
N LEU A 8 20.90 26.10 -2.48
CA LEU A 8 19.53 25.65 -2.23
C LEU A 8 18.77 25.70 -3.55
N GLY A 9 19.26 24.93 -4.54
CA GLY A 9 18.65 24.83 -5.85
C GLY A 9 17.19 24.50 -5.70
N LEU A 10 16.38 24.99 -6.65
CA LEU A 10 15.08 24.40 -6.93
C LEU A 10 15.24 22.89 -6.79
N ALA A 11 14.56 22.28 -5.82
CA ALA A 11 14.57 20.82 -5.71
C ALA A 11 14.20 20.29 -7.10
N ALA A 12 15.15 19.66 -7.78
CA ALA A 12 14.95 19.24 -9.15
C ALA A 12 13.76 18.29 -9.14
N ALA A 13 12.73 18.62 -9.92
CA ALA A 13 11.56 17.78 -10.02
C ALA A 13 11.95 16.45 -10.66
N GLY A 14 11.87 15.37 -9.88
CA GLY A 14 12.14 14.01 -10.36
C GLY A 14 10.99 13.41 -11.15
N LYS A 15 11.29 12.32 -11.87
CA LYS A 15 10.36 11.48 -12.60
C LYS A 15 9.93 10.29 -11.74
N LEU A 16 8.64 10.22 -11.42
CA LEU A 16 8.07 9.24 -10.51
C LEU A 16 7.23 8.20 -11.24
N LEU A 17 7.50 6.93 -10.94
CA LEU A 17 6.62 5.82 -11.29
C LEU A 17 5.57 5.67 -10.17
N VAL A 18 4.31 5.60 -10.53
CA VAL A 18 3.21 5.40 -9.58
C VAL A 18 2.52 4.08 -9.90
N VAL A 19 2.52 3.16 -8.94
CA VAL A 19 1.81 1.88 -9.04
C VAL A 19 0.76 1.85 -7.94
N PRO A 20 -0.47 2.34 -8.22
CA PRO A 20 -1.50 2.51 -7.22
C PRO A 20 -2.24 1.21 -6.92
N VAL A 21 -2.98 1.22 -5.81
CA VAL A 21 -4.07 0.27 -5.56
C VAL A 21 -5.39 0.98 -5.86
N ASP A 22 -6.24 0.34 -6.64
CA ASP A 22 -7.53 0.89 -7.06
C ASP A 22 -8.53 1.02 -5.88
N GLY A 23 -9.71 1.56 -6.14
CA GLY A 23 -10.74 1.76 -5.13
C GLY A 23 -10.45 2.97 -4.24
N SER A 24 -10.64 2.82 -2.93
CA SER A 24 -10.47 3.91 -1.96
C SER A 24 -9.01 4.31 -1.76
N HIS A 25 -8.06 3.42 -2.02
CA HIS A 25 -6.62 3.69 -1.89
C HIS A 25 -6.17 4.72 -2.92
N TRP A 26 -6.65 4.60 -4.16
CA TRP A 26 -6.37 5.56 -5.24
C TRP A 26 -6.84 6.97 -4.92
N LEU A 27 -8.01 7.15 -4.27
CA LEU A 27 -8.54 8.50 -4.00
C LEU A 27 -7.57 9.36 -3.20
N SER A 28 -6.92 8.78 -2.19
CA SER A 28 -5.89 9.47 -1.40
C SER A 28 -4.60 9.70 -2.16
N MET A 29 -4.19 8.70 -2.95
CA MET A 29 -2.95 8.76 -3.69
C MET A 29 -3.04 9.76 -4.84
N GLN A 30 -4.22 9.91 -5.46
CA GLN A 30 -4.46 10.83 -6.56
C GLN A 30 -4.18 12.28 -6.15
N GLU A 31 -4.63 12.70 -4.98
CA GLU A 31 -4.35 14.05 -4.45
C GLU A 31 -2.84 14.29 -4.31
N VAL A 32 -2.10 13.29 -3.82
CA VAL A 32 -0.63 13.38 -3.72
C VAL A 32 0.02 13.44 -5.10
N VAL A 33 -0.45 12.63 -6.06
CA VAL A 33 0.03 12.65 -7.44
C VAL A 33 -0.19 14.02 -8.09
N ASP A 34 -1.36 14.62 -7.88
CA ASP A 34 -1.69 15.94 -8.41
C ASP A 34 -0.80 17.03 -7.78
N ILE A 35 -0.54 16.97 -6.47
CA ILE A 35 0.40 17.89 -5.79
C ILE A 35 1.83 17.71 -6.31
N LEU A 36 2.29 16.47 -6.48
CA LEU A 36 3.63 16.18 -7.02
C LEU A 36 3.77 16.75 -8.43
N ARG A 37 2.74 16.58 -9.27
CA ARG A 37 2.72 17.20 -10.60
C ARG A 37 2.80 18.71 -10.53
N GLN A 38 2.02 19.36 -9.68
CA GLN A 38 2.04 20.82 -9.49
C GLN A 38 3.39 21.34 -9.02
N ARG A 39 4.13 20.52 -8.25
CA ARG A 39 5.52 20.79 -7.83
C ARG A 39 6.56 20.50 -8.92
N GLY A 40 6.13 20.16 -10.13
CA GLY A 40 6.98 20.00 -11.31
C GLY A 40 7.36 18.57 -11.65
N HIS A 41 7.02 17.58 -10.81
CA HIS A 41 7.39 16.18 -11.05
C HIS A 41 6.78 15.66 -12.35
N GLU A 42 7.53 14.86 -13.09
CA GLU A 42 6.98 14.02 -14.16
C GLU A 42 6.40 12.78 -13.50
N VAL A 43 5.11 12.51 -13.71
CA VAL A 43 4.43 11.37 -13.06
C VAL A 43 3.89 10.44 -14.13
N VAL A 44 4.26 9.16 -14.02
CA VAL A 44 3.73 8.07 -14.84
C VAL A 44 2.99 7.09 -13.94
N VAL A 45 1.68 6.96 -14.15
CA VAL A 45 0.82 6.01 -13.44
C VAL A 45 0.67 4.74 -14.27
N VAL A 46 0.96 3.58 -13.68
CA VAL A 46 0.73 2.26 -14.29
C VAL A 46 -0.48 1.61 -13.63
N ALA A 47 -1.48 1.22 -14.43
CA ALA A 47 -2.71 0.61 -13.92
C ALA A 47 -3.26 -0.41 -14.93
N PRO A 48 -4.09 -1.39 -14.50
CA PRO A 48 -4.77 -2.25 -15.46
C PRO A 48 -5.74 -1.44 -16.34
N GLU A 49 -6.10 -1.95 -17.52
CA GLU A 49 -7.11 -1.30 -18.38
C GLU A 49 -8.53 -1.35 -17.76
N VAL A 50 -8.77 -2.32 -16.87
CA VAL A 50 -10.02 -2.48 -16.12
C VAL A 50 -9.84 -1.97 -14.69
N THR A 51 -10.42 -0.81 -14.40
CA THR A 51 -10.32 -0.11 -13.10
C THR A 51 -11.69 0.33 -12.57
N MET A 52 -11.78 0.49 -11.23
CA MET A 52 -12.94 1.04 -10.54
C MET A 52 -12.91 2.56 -10.51
N ARG A 53 -11.77 3.13 -10.09
CA ARG A 53 -11.63 4.56 -9.77
C ARG A 53 -10.52 5.25 -10.54
N ILE A 54 -9.46 4.52 -10.93
CA ILE A 54 -8.32 5.10 -11.64
C ILE A 54 -8.75 5.46 -13.08
N LYS A 55 -8.62 6.73 -13.46
CA LYS A 55 -9.01 7.23 -14.79
C LYS A 55 -7.87 8.04 -15.40
N PRO A 56 -7.76 8.09 -16.74
CA PRO A 56 -6.84 9.01 -17.41
C PRO A 56 -7.07 10.46 -16.99
N SER A 57 -5.99 11.19 -16.78
CA SER A 57 -5.99 12.61 -16.40
C SER A 57 -4.95 13.36 -17.21
N LYS A 58 -5.09 14.69 -17.31
CA LYS A 58 -4.07 15.56 -17.90
C LYS A 58 -2.89 15.78 -16.94
N ASN A 59 -3.04 15.43 -15.67
CA ASN A 59 -2.03 15.67 -14.63
C ASN A 59 -0.89 14.65 -14.65
N PHE A 60 -1.08 13.47 -15.24
CA PHE A 60 -0.06 12.43 -15.30
C PHE A 60 -0.17 11.64 -16.60
N VAL A 61 0.93 11.00 -17.00
CA VAL A 61 0.91 10.02 -18.08
C VAL A 61 0.38 8.71 -17.52
N MET A 62 -0.58 8.09 -18.18
CA MET A 62 -1.11 6.79 -17.77
C MET A 62 -0.65 5.71 -18.75
N LYS A 63 -0.06 4.63 -18.22
CA LYS A 63 0.28 3.41 -18.94
C LYS A 63 -0.63 2.29 -18.47
N MET A 64 -1.28 1.63 -19.41
CA MET A 64 -2.25 0.57 -19.14
C MET A 64 -1.73 -0.79 -19.59
N TYR A 65 -2.13 -1.84 -18.89
CA TYR A 65 -1.86 -3.23 -19.27
C TYR A 65 -3.16 -4.06 -19.24
N SER A 66 -3.24 -5.04 -20.12
CA SER A 66 -4.42 -5.89 -20.24
C SER A 66 -4.49 -6.94 -19.15
N VAL A 67 -5.72 -7.27 -18.75
CA VAL A 67 -6.02 -8.17 -17.63
C VAL A 67 -7.13 -9.14 -18.02
N PRO A 68 -7.15 -10.37 -17.46
CA PRO A 68 -8.05 -11.43 -17.91
C PRO A 68 -9.40 -11.38 -17.17
N TYR A 69 -9.90 -10.19 -16.86
CA TYR A 69 -11.14 -10.00 -16.10
C TYR A 69 -11.88 -8.75 -16.57
N THR A 70 -13.20 -8.76 -16.38
CA THR A 70 -14.06 -7.62 -16.71
C THR A 70 -14.29 -6.72 -15.51
N LYS A 71 -14.90 -5.56 -15.77
CA LYS A 71 -15.29 -4.63 -14.69
C LYS A 71 -16.36 -5.24 -13.79
N GLU A 72 -17.22 -6.08 -14.35
CA GLU A 72 -18.28 -6.82 -13.67
C GLU A 72 -17.68 -7.86 -12.71
N ASP A 73 -16.65 -8.60 -13.15
CA ASP A 73 -15.94 -9.55 -12.29
C ASP A 73 -15.31 -8.85 -11.08
N MET A 74 -14.59 -7.75 -11.33
CA MET A 74 -13.99 -6.94 -10.27
C MET A 74 -15.04 -6.40 -9.29
N LYS A 75 -16.17 -5.90 -9.80
CA LYS A 75 -17.27 -5.40 -8.97
C LYS A 75 -17.87 -6.53 -8.12
N LYS A 76 -18.05 -7.72 -8.68
CA LYS A 76 -18.57 -8.88 -7.98
C LYS A 76 -17.66 -9.31 -6.84
N GLU A 77 -16.35 -9.39 -7.08
CA GLU A 77 -15.39 -9.77 -6.03
C GLU A 77 -15.30 -8.71 -4.93
N PHE A 78 -15.30 -7.43 -5.30
CA PHE A 78 -15.37 -6.35 -4.31
C PHE A 78 -16.67 -6.43 -3.49
N GLN A 79 -17.83 -6.58 -4.13
CA GLN A 79 -19.11 -6.70 -3.42
C GLN A 79 -19.14 -7.92 -2.48
N ALA A 80 -18.62 -9.07 -2.92
CA ALA A 80 -18.49 -10.25 -2.08
C ALA A 80 -17.62 -9.95 -0.84
N PHE A 81 -16.53 -9.19 -1.03
CA PHE A 81 -15.65 -8.81 0.08
C PHE A 81 -16.33 -7.91 1.12
N PHE A 82 -17.04 -6.88 0.66
CA PHE A 82 -17.80 -6.02 1.58
C PHE A 82 -18.91 -6.79 2.27
N HIS A 83 -19.65 -7.63 1.54
CA HIS A 83 -20.78 -8.35 2.09
C HIS A 83 -20.36 -9.27 3.24
N PHE A 84 -19.31 -10.09 3.08
CA PHE A 84 -18.87 -10.97 4.16
C PHE A 84 -18.35 -10.18 5.38
N SER A 85 -17.76 -8.99 5.15
CA SER A 85 -17.15 -8.18 6.22
C SER A 85 -18.18 -7.70 7.24
N PHE A 86 -19.46 -7.61 6.85
CA PHE A 86 -20.57 -7.16 7.70
C PHE A 86 -21.60 -8.25 8.00
N GLU A 87 -21.43 -9.46 7.46
CA GLU A 87 -22.34 -10.57 7.71
C GLU A 87 -22.22 -11.09 9.15
N GLN A 88 -23.38 -11.33 9.76
CA GLN A 88 -23.49 -11.97 11.06
C GLN A 88 -23.47 -13.50 10.90
N GLY A 89 -22.98 -14.20 11.91
CA GLY A 89 -22.91 -15.66 11.91
C GLY A 89 -22.09 -16.17 13.09
N SER A 90 -21.97 -17.49 13.21
CA SER A 90 -21.06 -18.10 14.18
C SER A 90 -19.60 -17.69 13.88
N PHE A 91 -18.72 -17.81 14.88
CA PHE A 91 -17.30 -17.48 14.72
C PHE A 91 -16.67 -18.24 13.54
N LEU A 92 -16.96 -19.54 13.40
CA LEU A 92 -16.40 -20.38 12.34
C LEU A 92 -16.90 -19.95 10.96
N GLU A 93 -18.19 -19.66 10.80
CA GLU A 93 -18.75 -19.19 9.53
C GLU A 93 -18.14 -17.86 9.11
N ARG A 94 -18.00 -16.92 10.06
CA ARG A 94 -17.36 -15.62 9.81
C ARG A 94 -15.90 -15.80 9.40
N PHE A 95 -15.17 -16.67 10.08
CA PHE A 95 -13.77 -16.96 9.76
C PHE A 95 -13.63 -17.55 8.35
N VAL A 96 -14.43 -18.58 8.01
CA VAL A 96 -14.38 -19.23 6.68
C VAL A 96 -14.74 -18.25 5.57
N LYS A 97 -15.78 -17.43 5.76
CA LYS A 97 -16.17 -16.42 4.76
C LYS A 97 -15.12 -15.33 4.60
N ALA A 98 -14.54 -14.85 5.70
CA ALA A 98 -13.44 -13.88 5.66
C ALA A 98 -12.24 -14.44 4.90
N TYR A 99 -11.85 -15.67 5.20
CA TYR A 99 -10.77 -16.36 4.48
C TYR A 99 -11.06 -16.47 2.98
N GLN A 100 -12.27 -16.89 2.59
CA GLN A 100 -12.64 -17.01 1.17
C GLN A 100 -12.61 -15.66 0.44
N GLY A 101 -13.15 -14.60 1.05
CA GLY A 101 -13.18 -13.29 0.41
C GLY A 101 -11.82 -12.62 0.34
N ILE A 102 -10.99 -12.77 1.37
CA ILE A 102 -9.57 -12.36 1.34
C ILE A 102 -8.83 -13.11 0.22
N LYS A 103 -9.01 -14.44 0.13
CA LYS A 103 -8.40 -15.25 -0.94
C LYS A 103 -8.72 -14.69 -2.32
N ARG A 104 -10.00 -14.41 -2.61
CA ARG A 104 -10.42 -13.95 -3.94
C ARG A 104 -9.82 -12.58 -4.30
N ILE A 105 -9.76 -11.66 -3.33
CA ILE A 105 -9.07 -10.37 -3.54
C ILE A 105 -7.58 -10.56 -3.79
N THR A 106 -6.93 -11.43 -3.00
CA THR A 106 -5.53 -11.77 -3.20
C THR A 106 -5.28 -12.36 -4.58
N ASP A 107 -6.05 -13.38 -4.99
CA ASP A 107 -5.95 -14.01 -6.31
C ASP A 107 -6.09 -12.96 -7.42
N PHE A 108 -7.09 -12.07 -7.31
CA PHE A 108 -7.32 -11.00 -8.29
C PHE A 108 -6.13 -10.03 -8.40
N GLY A 109 -5.57 -9.60 -7.26
CA GLY A 109 -4.40 -8.73 -7.22
C GLY A 109 -3.13 -9.41 -7.76
N VAL A 110 -2.91 -10.68 -7.44
CA VAL A 110 -1.78 -11.49 -7.94
C VAL A 110 -1.90 -11.69 -9.45
N THR A 111 -3.09 -12.03 -9.96
CA THR A 111 -3.35 -12.16 -11.40
C THR A 111 -3.07 -10.83 -12.12
N SER A 112 -3.58 -9.72 -11.61
CA SER A 112 -3.30 -8.39 -12.20
C SER A 112 -1.81 -8.09 -12.20
N CYS A 113 -1.12 -8.36 -11.10
CA CYS A 113 0.32 -8.14 -11.00
C CYS A 113 1.11 -9.01 -11.98
N GLY A 114 0.76 -10.29 -12.12
CA GLY A 114 1.41 -11.18 -13.08
C GLY A 114 1.29 -10.68 -14.52
N HIS A 115 0.12 -10.15 -14.90
CA HIS A 115 -0.10 -9.55 -16.21
C HIS A 115 0.74 -8.29 -16.44
N LEU A 116 0.95 -7.46 -15.41
CA LEU A 116 1.85 -6.31 -15.48
C LEU A 116 3.30 -6.77 -15.69
N LEU A 117 3.79 -7.68 -14.84
CA LEU A 117 5.17 -8.16 -14.87
C LEU A 117 5.51 -8.93 -16.17
N GLN A 118 4.54 -9.60 -16.78
CA GLN A 118 4.72 -10.32 -18.04
C GLN A 118 4.56 -9.44 -19.30
N ASN A 119 4.11 -8.18 -19.15
CA ASN A 119 3.95 -7.27 -20.28
C ASN A 119 5.31 -6.73 -20.71
N LYS A 120 5.94 -7.39 -21.69
CA LYS A 120 7.29 -7.07 -22.18
C LYS A 120 7.42 -5.62 -22.68
N GLU A 121 6.44 -5.14 -23.45
CA GLU A 121 6.48 -3.77 -23.99
C GLU A 121 6.47 -2.73 -22.87
N LEU A 122 5.58 -2.91 -21.89
CA LEU A 122 5.50 -2.02 -20.75
C LEU A 122 6.75 -2.12 -19.87
N MET A 123 7.25 -3.33 -19.60
CA MET A 123 8.48 -3.52 -18.81
C MET A 123 9.69 -2.84 -19.47
N SER A 124 9.88 -3.00 -20.78
CA SER A 124 10.96 -2.31 -21.51
C SER A 124 10.80 -0.78 -21.42
N TYR A 125 9.58 -0.26 -21.57
CA TYR A 125 9.33 1.17 -21.38
C TYR A 125 9.70 1.63 -19.96
N LEU A 126 9.37 0.85 -18.93
CA LEU A 126 9.66 1.21 -17.54
C LEU A 126 11.16 1.23 -17.24
N GLU A 127 11.90 0.26 -17.78
CA GLU A 127 13.37 0.16 -17.67
C GLU A 127 14.08 1.32 -18.39
N GLU A 128 13.64 1.65 -19.60
CA GLU A 128 14.24 2.73 -20.41
C GLU A 128 13.89 4.12 -19.90
N SER A 129 12.76 4.26 -19.19
CA SER A 129 12.23 5.56 -18.73
C SER A 129 13.04 6.23 -17.64
N LYS A 130 13.96 5.51 -16.96
CA LYS A 130 14.86 6.01 -15.91
C LYS A 130 14.13 6.85 -14.85
N PHE A 131 13.25 6.20 -14.09
CA PHE A 131 12.57 6.82 -12.95
C PHE A 131 13.54 7.10 -11.80
N ASP A 132 13.23 8.12 -10.99
CA ASP A 132 14.01 8.47 -9.80
C ASP A 132 13.51 7.74 -8.54
N ALA A 133 12.21 7.46 -8.48
CA ALA A 133 11.58 6.71 -7.38
C ALA A 133 10.23 6.12 -7.82
N ILE A 134 9.72 5.21 -6.99
CA ILE A 134 8.40 4.61 -7.17
C ILE A 134 7.50 4.90 -5.96
N LEU A 135 6.32 5.44 -6.21
CA LEU A 135 5.26 5.64 -5.22
C LEU A 135 4.22 4.53 -5.36
N THR A 136 3.99 3.76 -4.30
CA THR A 136 3.05 2.63 -4.35
C THR A 136 2.41 2.36 -3.00
N ASP A 137 1.22 1.77 -2.99
CA ASP A 137 0.59 1.26 -1.77
C ASP A 137 0.99 -0.22 -1.58
N PRO A 138 1.85 -0.55 -0.59
CA PRO A 138 2.38 -1.88 -0.40
C PRO A 138 1.36 -2.92 0.11
N VAL A 139 0.08 -2.55 0.32
CA VAL A 139 -0.96 -3.55 0.63
C VAL A 139 -1.09 -4.59 -0.50
N ILE A 140 -0.83 -4.17 -1.74
CA ILE A 140 -0.62 -5.05 -2.90
C ILE A 140 0.85 -4.92 -3.31
N LEU A 141 1.61 -6.01 -3.24
CA LEU A 141 3.07 -5.97 -3.35
C LEU A 141 3.60 -5.72 -4.77
N CYS A 142 2.74 -5.52 -5.78
CA CYS A 142 3.19 -5.40 -7.16
C CYS A 142 4.14 -4.23 -7.41
N GLY A 143 3.85 -3.05 -6.83
CA GLY A 143 4.75 -1.91 -6.91
C GLY A 143 6.06 -2.16 -6.17
N ALA A 144 6.05 -2.90 -5.06
CA ALA A 144 7.26 -3.29 -4.36
C ALA A 144 8.13 -4.27 -5.19
N ILE A 145 7.50 -5.21 -5.91
CA ILE A 145 8.21 -6.12 -6.83
C ILE A 145 8.87 -5.31 -7.95
N LEU A 146 8.13 -4.38 -8.57
CA LEU A 146 8.66 -3.49 -9.61
C LEU A 146 9.80 -2.60 -9.09
N ALA A 147 9.68 -2.07 -7.87
CA ALA A 147 10.74 -1.29 -7.24
C ALA A 147 12.04 -2.10 -7.13
N LYS A 148 11.95 -3.37 -6.72
CA LYS A 148 13.10 -4.28 -6.63
C LYS A 148 13.69 -4.58 -8.01
N HIS A 149 12.85 -4.89 -9.00
CA HIS A 149 13.26 -5.16 -10.38
C HIS A 149 14.02 -3.98 -11.01
N LEU A 150 13.43 -2.78 -10.91
CA LEU A 150 13.96 -1.56 -11.49
C LEU A 150 15.07 -0.92 -10.64
N SER A 151 15.38 -1.49 -9.47
CA SER A 151 16.32 -0.94 -8.49
C SER A 151 16.00 0.52 -8.09
N LEU A 152 14.70 0.82 -7.91
CA LEU A 152 14.20 2.14 -7.56
C LEU A 152 13.99 2.29 -6.04
N PRO A 153 14.29 3.47 -5.45
CA PRO A 153 13.87 3.75 -4.09
C PRO A 153 12.34 3.78 -4.01
N ALA A 154 11.79 3.00 -3.08
CA ALA A 154 10.35 2.90 -2.89
C ALA A 154 9.83 3.88 -1.84
N VAL A 155 8.78 4.62 -2.19
CA VAL A 155 7.96 5.43 -1.31
C VAL A 155 6.64 4.71 -1.11
N TYR A 156 6.43 4.17 0.09
CA TYR A 156 5.22 3.44 0.43
C TYR A 156 4.15 4.35 0.98
N PHE A 157 2.96 4.28 0.41
CA PHE A 157 1.82 5.12 0.74
C PHE A 157 0.67 4.25 1.21
N LEU A 158 0.39 4.26 2.51
CA LEU A 158 -0.48 3.27 3.15
C LEU A 158 -1.13 3.85 4.40
N ARG A 159 -2.19 3.21 4.89
CA ARG A 159 -2.65 3.45 6.27
C ARG A 159 -2.03 2.46 7.26
N GLY A 160 -1.75 1.25 6.80
CA GLY A 160 -1.17 0.14 7.53
C GLY A 160 -1.26 -1.12 6.66
N ILE A 161 -0.46 -2.14 6.99
CA ILE A 161 -0.51 -3.45 6.31
C ILE A 161 -1.05 -4.47 7.33
N PRO A 162 -1.92 -5.40 6.93
CA PRO A 162 -2.34 -6.51 7.78
C PRO A 162 -1.16 -7.21 8.48
N CYS A 163 -1.46 -7.76 9.66
CA CYS A 163 -0.56 -8.59 10.47
C CYS A 163 0.73 -7.90 10.93
N GLY A 164 0.78 -6.58 10.81
CA GLY A 164 1.90 -5.78 11.25
C GLY A 164 3.16 -5.96 10.43
N LEU A 165 3.03 -6.38 9.16
CA LEU A 165 4.15 -6.50 8.23
C LEU A 165 4.90 -5.18 8.04
N ASP A 166 4.20 -4.04 8.14
CA ASP A 166 4.80 -2.71 8.15
C ASP A 166 5.69 -2.49 9.38
N PHE A 167 5.26 -2.92 10.57
CA PHE A 167 6.08 -2.85 11.79
C PHE A 167 7.31 -3.77 11.71
N GLU A 168 7.14 -4.98 11.18
CA GLU A 168 8.25 -5.92 11.01
C GLU A 168 9.25 -5.44 9.96
N ALA A 169 8.77 -4.94 8.81
CA ALA A 169 9.63 -4.42 7.76
C ALA A 169 10.40 -3.17 8.21
N THR A 170 9.76 -2.29 8.99
CA THR A 170 10.41 -1.09 9.53
C THR A 170 11.23 -1.34 10.79
N GLN A 171 11.14 -2.54 11.38
CA GLN A 171 11.67 -2.85 12.72
C GLN A 171 11.15 -1.88 13.79
N CYS A 172 9.94 -1.33 13.58
CA CYS A 172 9.32 -0.38 14.48
C CYS A 172 8.67 -1.12 15.66
N PRO A 173 9.05 -0.84 16.93
CA PRO A 173 8.47 -1.53 18.07
C PRO A 173 6.97 -1.31 18.20
N ARG A 174 6.20 -2.38 18.46
CA ARG A 174 4.75 -2.34 18.68
C ARG A 174 4.32 -3.13 19.93
N PRO A 175 4.69 -2.69 21.15
CA PRO A 175 4.51 -3.50 22.35
C PRO A 175 3.03 -3.72 22.71
N PRO A 176 2.59 -4.98 22.89
CA PRO A 176 1.18 -5.29 23.19
C PRO A 176 0.75 -4.88 24.60
N SER A 177 1.67 -4.42 25.45
CA SER A 177 1.38 -3.95 26.81
C SER A 177 0.68 -2.60 26.86
N TYR A 178 0.82 -1.77 25.82
CA TYR A 178 0.21 -0.44 25.73
C TYR A 178 -0.20 -0.03 24.30
N VAL A 179 0.18 -0.79 23.26
CA VAL A 179 -0.33 -0.55 21.90
C VAL A 179 -1.50 -1.52 21.65
N PRO A 180 -2.76 -1.05 21.60
CA PRO A 180 -3.91 -1.91 21.37
C PRO A 180 -3.87 -2.51 19.95
N ARG A 181 -4.22 -3.79 19.84
CA ARG A 181 -4.37 -4.48 18.56
C ARG A 181 -5.67 -4.10 17.90
N GLY A 182 -5.68 -4.11 16.57
CA GLY A 182 -6.90 -3.87 15.79
C GLY A 182 -8.04 -4.77 16.26
N PHE A 183 -9.27 -4.26 16.20
CA PHE A 183 -10.50 -4.99 16.57
C PHE A 183 -10.67 -5.37 18.05
N THR A 184 -9.70 -5.09 18.94
CA THR A 184 -9.83 -5.39 20.38
C THR A 184 -10.68 -4.39 21.17
N GLN A 185 -11.05 -3.25 20.57
CA GLN A 185 -11.70 -2.10 21.23
C GLN A 185 -10.92 -1.56 22.46
N PHE A 186 -9.68 -1.99 22.65
CA PHE A 186 -8.84 -1.53 23.74
C PHE A 186 -8.21 -0.17 23.44
N THR A 187 -7.77 0.51 24.49
CA THR A 187 -7.01 1.76 24.44
C THR A 187 -5.57 1.51 24.84
N ASP A 188 -4.76 2.56 24.90
CA ASP A 188 -3.42 2.54 25.51
C ASP A 188 -3.44 2.32 27.04
N HIS A 189 -4.61 2.49 27.66
CA HIS A 189 -4.86 2.17 29.06
C HIS A 189 -5.53 0.80 29.22
N MET A 190 -4.70 -0.24 29.34
CA MET A 190 -5.15 -1.62 29.55
C MET A 190 -4.82 -2.16 30.95
N ALA A 191 -5.80 -2.80 31.59
CA ALA A 191 -5.60 -3.66 32.75
C ALA A 191 -4.85 -4.95 32.37
N PHE A 192 -4.32 -5.68 33.35
CA PHE A 192 -3.51 -6.89 33.10
C PHE A 192 -4.19 -7.90 32.17
N LEU A 193 -5.46 -8.25 32.43
CA LEU A 193 -6.19 -9.21 31.57
C LEU A 193 -6.45 -8.67 30.16
N GLN A 194 -6.64 -7.35 30.00
CA GLN A 194 -6.75 -6.75 28.67
C GLN A 194 -5.41 -6.85 27.92
N ARG A 195 -4.27 -6.64 28.58
CA ARG A 195 -2.94 -6.83 27.97
C ARG A 195 -2.69 -8.27 27.55
N VAL A 196 -3.11 -9.23 28.36
CA VAL A 196 -3.03 -10.67 28.00
C VAL A 196 -3.90 -10.95 26.77
N LYS A 197 -5.15 -10.48 26.75
CA LYS A 197 -6.02 -10.61 25.56
C LYS A 197 -5.44 -9.91 24.33
N ASN A 198 -4.85 -8.73 24.51
CA ASN A 198 -4.24 -7.95 23.44
C ASN A 198 -3.05 -8.69 22.82
N LEU A 199 -2.21 -9.33 23.63
CA LEU A 199 -1.12 -10.19 23.17
C LEU A 199 -1.66 -11.42 22.41
N LEU A 200 -2.69 -12.09 22.94
CA LEU A 200 -3.26 -13.27 22.29
C LEU A 200 -3.92 -12.96 20.96
N HIS A 201 -4.45 -11.74 20.77
CA HIS A 201 -5.01 -11.29 19.51
C HIS A 201 -3.94 -11.16 18.39
N ASP A 202 -2.66 -11.05 18.76
CA ASP A 202 -1.56 -10.94 17.80
C ASP A 202 -1.18 -12.27 17.13
N ILE A 203 -1.55 -13.40 17.73
CA ILE A 203 -1.12 -14.74 17.30
C ILE A 203 -1.82 -15.20 16.00
N PRO A 204 -3.16 -15.07 15.86
CA PRO A 204 -3.87 -15.49 14.64
C PRO A 204 -3.50 -14.66 13.40
N ASP A 205 -3.10 -13.41 13.59
CA ASP A 205 -2.73 -12.50 12.51
C ASP A 205 -1.52 -13.04 11.73
N ILE A 206 -0.58 -13.73 12.38
CA ILE A 206 0.63 -14.25 11.75
C ILE A 206 0.28 -15.30 10.66
N PHE A 207 -0.60 -16.26 10.96
CA PHE A 207 -0.92 -17.35 10.05
C PHE A 207 -1.82 -16.94 8.87
N LEU A 208 -2.70 -15.95 9.06
CA LEU A 208 -3.57 -15.47 8.00
C LEU A 208 -2.77 -14.68 6.94
N CYS A 209 -1.68 -14.03 7.34
CA CYS A 209 -0.88 -13.23 6.41
C CYS A 209 0.02 -14.02 5.49
N ASP A 210 0.58 -15.14 5.95
CA ASP A 210 1.34 -16.03 5.06
C ASP A 210 0.45 -16.42 3.88
N PHE A 211 -0.80 -16.80 4.14
CA PHE A 211 -1.74 -17.13 3.08
C PHE A 211 -2.02 -15.97 2.10
N VAL A 212 -2.11 -14.73 2.60
CA VAL A 212 -2.40 -13.54 1.77
C VAL A 212 -1.19 -13.16 0.90
N TYR A 213 0.01 -13.26 1.45
CA TYR A 213 1.20 -12.68 0.82
C TYR A 213 2.16 -13.71 0.21
N GLU A 214 2.06 -15.00 0.56
CA GLU A 214 2.82 -16.08 -0.06
C GLU A 214 2.63 -16.12 -1.59
N PRO A 215 1.41 -15.95 -2.17
CA PRO A 215 1.25 -15.88 -3.62
C PRO A 215 2.05 -14.76 -4.28
N TYR A 216 2.18 -13.60 -3.63
CA TYR A 216 3.01 -12.49 -4.12
C TYR A 216 4.50 -12.80 -3.97
N SER A 217 4.92 -13.45 -2.88
CA SER A 217 6.31 -13.88 -2.67
C SER A 217 6.75 -14.88 -3.75
N LYS A 218 5.87 -15.82 -4.11
CA LYS A 218 6.09 -16.78 -5.21
C LYS A 218 6.20 -16.07 -6.55
N LEU A 219 5.23 -15.21 -6.87
CA LEU A 219 5.25 -14.41 -8.10
C LEU A 219 6.52 -13.55 -8.21
N ALA A 220 6.93 -12.91 -7.11
CA ALA A 220 8.14 -12.09 -7.05
C ALA A 220 9.39 -12.94 -7.30
N SER A 221 9.49 -14.10 -6.66
CA SER A 221 10.65 -14.98 -6.78
C SER A 221 10.78 -15.55 -8.20
N GLU A 222 9.67 -15.97 -8.79
CA GLU A 222 9.59 -16.42 -10.17
C GLU A 222 9.97 -15.31 -11.15
N PHE A 223 9.45 -14.10 -10.97
CA PHE A 223 9.73 -12.98 -11.87
C PHE A 223 11.18 -12.50 -11.76
N LEU A 224 11.69 -12.32 -10.53
CA LEU A 224 13.05 -11.82 -10.27
C LEU A 224 14.13 -12.90 -10.40
N GLN A 225 13.76 -14.17 -10.60
CA GLN A 225 14.67 -15.32 -10.71
C GLN A 225 15.60 -15.46 -9.49
N GLN A 226 15.09 -15.15 -8.30
CA GLN A 226 15.80 -15.27 -7.02
C GLN A 226 14.80 -15.45 -5.89
N ASP A 227 15.20 -16.07 -4.78
CA ASP A 227 14.32 -16.19 -3.61
C ASP A 227 14.06 -14.81 -2.98
N VAL A 228 12.80 -14.39 -2.96
CA VAL A 228 12.37 -13.11 -2.39
C VAL A 228 11.22 -13.33 -1.43
N THR A 229 11.41 -12.88 -0.19
CA THR A 229 10.35 -12.83 0.82
C THR A 229 9.57 -11.52 0.74
N VAL A 230 8.36 -11.53 1.31
CA VAL A 230 7.55 -10.32 1.50
C VAL A 230 8.31 -9.26 2.30
N GLN A 231 9.07 -9.66 3.31
CA GLN A 231 9.87 -8.73 4.11
C GLN A 231 11.00 -8.10 3.30
N ASP A 232 11.63 -8.83 2.38
CA ASP A 232 12.68 -8.27 1.52
C ASP A 232 12.13 -7.17 0.62
N LEU A 233 10.91 -7.36 0.10
CA LEU A 233 10.20 -6.33 -0.67
C LEU A 233 9.85 -5.13 0.21
N LEU A 234 9.35 -5.36 1.43
CA LEU A 234 8.91 -4.26 2.28
C LEU A 234 10.08 -3.46 2.89
N ARG A 235 11.20 -4.10 3.24
CA ARG A 235 12.38 -3.46 3.85
C ARG A 235 13.08 -2.46 2.94
N GLN A 236 12.88 -2.53 1.62
CA GLN A 236 13.52 -1.63 0.65
C GLN A 236 12.94 -0.20 0.67
N ALA A 237 11.87 0.05 1.42
CA ALA A 237 11.25 1.37 1.45
C ALA A 237 12.19 2.44 2.00
N SER A 238 12.38 3.47 1.19
CA SER A 238 13.11 4.68 1.55
C SER A 238 12.26 5.57 2.45
N VAL A 239 10.95 5.67 2.20
CA VAL A 239 10.00 6.47 2.97
C VAL A 239 8.66 5.73 3.10
N TRP A 240 8.06 5.79 4.29
CA TRP A 240 6.71 5.30 4.57
C TRP A 240 5.80 6.48 4.86
N LEU A 241 4.95 6.85 3.90
CA LEU A 241 3.91 7.86 4.04
C LEU A 241 2.65 7.21 4.65
N LEU A 242 2.41 7.45 5.93
CA LEU A 242 1.26 6.90 6.65
C LEU A 242 0.06 7.84 6.55
N ARG A 243 -1.05 7.36 5.97
CA ARG A 243 -2.35 8.03 5.92
C ARG A 243 -3.08 8.02 7.27
N SER A 244 -2.37 8.38 8.33
CA SER A 244 -2.88 8.55 9.68
C SER A 244 -2.31 9.82 10.30
N ASP A 245 -2.97 10.30 11.34
CA ASP A 245 -2.54 11.45 12.12
C ASP A 245 -2.25 11.01 13.55
N PHE A 246 -1.20 11.56 14.17
CA PHE A 246 -0.83 11.20 15.54
C PHE A 246 -1.93 11.54 16.56
N VAL A 247 -2.85 12.46 16.24
CA VAL A 247 -4.02 12.79 17.09
C VAL A 247 -5.03 11.63 17.14
N LEU A 248 -5.08 10.79 16.11
CA LEU A 248 -6.03 9.67 16.00
C LEU A 248 -5.41 8.30 16.31
N GLU A 249 -4.11 8.27 16.62
CA GLU A 249 -3.35 7.04 16.85
C GLU A 249 -2.90 6.97 18.31
N TYR A 250 -2.81 5.75 18.85
CA TYR A 250 -2.27 5.56 20.20
C TYR A 250 -0.76 5.79 20.24
N PRO A 251 -0.21 6.26 21.38
CA PRO A 251 1.22 6.48 21.52
C PRO A 251 2.04 5.23 21.21
N ARG A 252 2.91 5.34 20.20
CA ARG A 252 3.85 4.28 19.82
C ARG A 252 5.10 4.88 19.17
N PRO A 253 6.24 4.17 19.21
CA PRO A 253 7.42 4.57 18.45
C PRO A 253 7.12 4.69 16.95
N LEU A 254 7.87 5.57 16.29
CA LEU A 254 7.92 5.72 14.84
C LEU A 254 9.39 5.73 14.40
N MET A 255 9.67 5.09 13.28
CA MET A 255 10.99 5.13 12.66
C MET A 255 11.20 6.47 11.92
N PRO A 256 12.44 6.97 11.78
CA PRO A 256 12.69 8.28 11.17
C PRO A 256 12.22 8.42 9.72
N ASN A 257 12.12 7.31 8.98
CA ASN A 257 11.63 7.28 7.60
C ASN A 257 10.10 7.09 7.51
N ILE A 258 9.38 7.09 8.63
CA ILE A 258 7.92 7.04 8.68
C ILE A 258 7.37 8.45 8.87
N ILE A 259 6.59 8.92 7.90
CA ILE A 259 6.03 10.27 7.86
C ILE A 259 4.50 10.17 7.88
N PRO A 260 3.84 10.54 8.99
CA PRO A 260 2.39 10.69 9.02
C PRO A 260 1.94 11.84 8.10
N ILE A 261 0.97 11.55 7.25
CA ILE A 261 0.36 12.48 6.29
C ILE A 261 -1.17 12.46 6.43
N GLY A 262 -1.63 12.54 7.68
CA GLY A 262 -3.04 12.67 8.03
C GLY A 262 -3.72 13.82 7.29
N GLY A 263 -5.03 13.67 7.03
CA GLY A 263 -5.82 14.73 6.38
C GLY A 263 -5.61 14.87 4.86
N VAL A 264 -4.81 14.00 4.21
CA VAL A 264 -4.58 14.04 2.74
C VAL A 264 -5.85 13.98 1.90
N ASN A 265 -6.94 13.43 2.45
CA ASN A 265 -8.25 13.34 1.78
C ASN A 265 -9.19 14.52 2.06
N CYS A 266 -8.80 15.43 2.95
CA CYS A 266 -9.65 16.55 3.33
C CYS A 266 -9.55 17.62 2.24
N ALA A 267 -10.62 17.80 1.47
CA ALA A 267 -10.74 18.94 0.58
C ALA A 267 -10.50 20.22 1.39
N HIS A 268 -9.57 21.06 0.92
CA HIS A 268 -9.42 22.43 1.42
C HIS A 268 -10.67 23.23 1.03
N LYS A 269 -11.76 23.01 1.74
CA LYS A 269 -12.83 23.99 1.81
C LYS A 269 -12.31 25.06 2.75
N GLU A 270 -11.97 26.23 2.20
CA GLU A 270 -11.75 27.39 3.05
C GLU A 270 -12.99 27.55 3.92
N LEU A 271 -12.80 27.41 5.24
CA LEU A 271 -13.84 27.76 6.19
C LEU A 271 -14.07 29.25 5.98
N SER A 272 -15.28 29.62 5.55
CA SER A 272 -15.69 31.02 5.48
C SER A 272 -15.50 31.61 6.87
N GLN A 273 -14.48 32.47 7.03
CA GLN A 273 -14.34 33.32 8.19
C GLN A 273 -15.47 34.34 8.25
#